data_AF-A0A450TCW6-F1
#
_entry.id   AF-A0A450TCW6-F1
#
_cell.length_a   1.000
_cell.length_b   1.000
_cell.length_c   1.000
_cell.angle_alpha   90.00
_cell.angle_beta   90.00
_cell.angle_gamma   90.00
#
_symmetry.space_group_name_H-M   'P 1'
#
loop_
_entity.id
_entity.type
_entity.pdbx_description
1 polymer ?
#
loop_
_entity_poly.entity_id
_entity_poly.type
_entity_poly.pdbx_seq_one_letter_code
_entity_poly.pdbx_strand_id
1 'polypeptide(L)'
;MRHYLGISCCIVILDSHVLWRTILSFAEILLKIIMKRNKFLIGILTENRSMGASMIAALAQDYGWDVEIVFFPSQADATVVQNCVVEAKPDLFALSFRSYERKQAFEIASIVKEMGIKTVAGGTHPTMLPKDLVQCGYFDAIIQGDGMGVLNKILDGYKSLGDSQIIQGRNHHDKRVYLRYFFSDSQQSVMRSTRTVNILTSIGCPFSCKYCGSSRQKYLKLSEQDLVDSMVKLVQDYGIRIFTLQDDLLFANVKRVQRISDLLEHMLPGQEVGFGKSINARAADFNEELAAELVKLKITDVSFGIESASTKLLRFLNKKQTQEDCYRAIEICHKFGLYSRVNLMFGIPTQDREDYELSLKFIEEAKPDIVNSFYFFPYPGTDLYDYCFDYCYFPETYDRNRFDWFDPEIDGIRDIQFHLNNVDYDLASDYMDRINGIYDISNFLPPLLNEFDRYPWVLIGSSVQIYFSQILQHLKKYSMKNCLGYWDIDPMAAYSVDKRVEYPKYLPNSGKNPISFVTYCHVSSRDYQNLKNLINKKFCNIPLISISTMERHTVEEIRQMLDVSEKQKF
;
A
#
# COMPACT_ATOMS: atom_id res chain seq x y z
N MET A 1 11.55 20.30 79.74
CA MET A 1 11.91 19.19 78.81
C MET A 1 10.83 19.12 77.73
N ARG A 2 11.09 19.67 76.53
CA ARG A 2 11.09 19.01 75.18
C ARG A 2 9.78 18.22 74.90
N HIS A 3 8.96 18.45 73.86
CA HIS A 3 9.17 18.91 72.48
C HIS A 3 7.79 19.13 71.76
N TYR A 4 7.82 19.82 70.61
CA TYR A 4 6.81 19.87 69.51
C TYR A 4 5.51 20.68 69.66
N LEU A 5 5.45 21.84 68.98
CA LEU A 5 4.58 22.11 67.81
C LEU A 5 4.69 23.59 67.42
N GLY A 6 5.56 23.88 66.46
CA GLY A 6 5.53 25.11 65.67
C GLY A 6 4.94 24.78 64.31
N ILE A 7 3.72 25.25 64.04
CA ILE A 7 3.17 25.30 62.68
C ILE A 7 2.76 26.74 62.44
N SER A 8 3.54 27.37 61.58
CA SER A 8 3.39 28.70 61.02
C SER A 8 2.14 28.77 60.14
N CYS A 9 1.34 29.81 60.33
CA CYS A 9 0.35 30.26 59.35
C CYS A 9 1.05 30.61 58.02
N CYS A 10 0.92 29.77 57.00
CA CYS A 10 1.16 30.15 55.62
C CYS A 10 -0.20 30.37 54.95
N ILE A 11 -0.64 31.64 54.94
CA ILE A 11 -1.71 32.10 54.05
C ILE A 11 -1.14 32.04 52.63
N VAL A 12 -1.54 31.03 51.87
CA VAL A 12 -1.24 30.93 50.45
C VAL A 12 -2.19 31.89 49.74
N ILE A 13 -1.68 33.08 49.36
CA ILE A 13 -2.33 33.94 48.39
C ILE A 13 -2.08 33.30 47.02
N LEU A 14 -2.94 32.37 46.61
CA LEU A 14 -2.99 31.92 45.22
C LEU A 14 -3.53 33.09 44.39
N ASP A 15 -2.77 33.47 43.38
CA ASP A 15 -3.18 34.47 42.39
C ASP A 15 -4.56 34.07 41.84
N SER A 16 -5.54 34.96 42.00
CA SER A 16 -6.94 34.73 41.62
C SER A 16 -7.09 34.25 40.17
N HIS A 17 -6.16 34.62 39.29
CA HIS A 17 -6.11 34.13 37.92
C HIS A 17 -5.69 32.66 37.78
N VAL A 18 -4.75 32.19 38.60
CA VAL A 18 -4.32 30.78 38.61
C VAL A 18 -5.43 29.92 39.20
N LEU A 19 -6.02 30.35 40.33
CA LEU A 19 -7.14 29.64 40.96
C LEU A 19 -8.35 29.55 40.01
N TRP A 20 -8.67 30.63 39.31
CA TRP A 20 -9.76 30.65 38.33
C TRP A 20 -9.50 29.74 37.12
N ARG A 21 -8.26 29.72 36.59
CA ARG A 21 -7.87 28.79 35.52
C ARG A 21 -7.91 27.33 35.97
N THR A 22 -7.48 27.04 37.19
CA THR A 22 -7.54 25.70 37.75
C THR A 22 -8.99 25.27 37.98
N ILE A 23 -9.85 26.14 38.51
CA ILE A 23 -11.28 25.88 38.70
C ILE A 23 -11.99 25.68 37.35
N LEU A 24 -11.71 26.51 36.33
CA LEU A 24 -12.24 26.32 34.97
C LEU A 24 -11.77 25.01 34.34
N SER A 25 -10.49 24.65 34.52
CA SER A 25 -9.96 23.37 34.03
C SER A 25 -10.62 22.20 34.75
N PHE A 26 -10.81 22.28 36.07
CA PHE A 26 -11.53 21.26 36.84
C PHE A 26 -13.01 21.19 36.46
N ALA A 27 -13.67 22.32 36.21
CA ALA A 27 -15.05 22.37 35.76
C ALA A 27 -15.21 21.81 34.35
N GLU A 28 -14.28 22.09 33.42
CA GLU A 28 -14.24 21.45 32.10
C GLU A 28 -14.01 19.95 32.21
N ILE A 29 -13.13 19.50 33.10
CA ILE A 29 -12.87 18.07 33.35
C ILE A 29 -14.12 17.42 33.94
N LEU A 30 -14.76 18.03 34.94
CA LEU A 30 -16.01 17.55 35.54
C LEU A 30 -17.15 17.53 34.52
N LEU A 31 -17.31 18.56 33.68
CA LEU A 31 -18.29 18.59 32.60
C LEU A 31 -18.01 17.49 31.56
N LYS A 32 -16.73 17.25 31.20
CA LYS A 32 -16.31 16.15 30.32
C LYS A 32 -16.52 14.75 30.91
N ILE A 33 -16.60 14.63 32.24
CA ILE A 33 -16.89 13.38 32.97
C ILE A 33 -18.40 13.19 33.14
N ILE A 34 -19.17 14.27 33.32
CA ILE A 34 -20.61 14.24 33.60
C ILE A 34 -21.46 14.17 32.31
N MET A 35 -20.99 14.72 31.20
CA MET A 35 -21.71 14.66 29.92
C MET A 35 -21.50 13.30 29.24
N LYS A 36 -22.60 12.56 29.00
CA LYS A 36 -22.60 11.41 28.10
C LYS A 36 -22.04 11.85 26.75
N ARG A 37 -20.86 11.36 26.38
CA ARG A 37 -20.26 11.64 25.07
C ARG A 37 -21.10 10.95 24.00
N ASN A 38 -21.38 11.67 22.91
CA ASN A 38 -21.99 11.04 21.75
C ASN A 38 -20.99 10.02 21.18
N LYS A 39 -21.48 8.89 20.68
CA LYS A 39 -20.66 7.83 20.10
C LYS A 39 -20.71 7.85 18.57
N PHE A 40 -19.54 7.87 17.95
CA PHE A 40 -19.34 7.88 16.50
C PHE A 40 -18.72 6.57 16.05
N LEU A 41 -19.44 5.81 15.25
CA LEU A 41 -18.97 4.55 14.69
C LEU A 41 -18.56 4.74 13.23
N ILE A 42 -17.32 4.37 12.89
CA ILE A 42 -16.75 4.51 11.55
C ILE A 42 -16.54 3.11 10.97
N GLY A 43 -17.35 2.73 9.99
CA GLY A 43 -17.21 1.49 9.24
C GLY A 43 -16.20 1.62 8.10
N ILE A 44 -15.36 0.61 7.95
CA ILE A 44 -14.41 0.43 6.85
C ILE A 44 -14.59 -0.95 6.23
N LEU A 45 -14.46 -1.02 4.91
CA LEU A 45 -14.61 -2.23 4.11
C LEU A 45 -13.23 -2.61 3.56
N THR A 46 -12.88 -3.90 3.67
CA THR A 46 -11.68 -4.58 3.13
C THR A 46 -10.28 -4.03 3.53
N GLU A 47 -10.13 -2.75 3.88
CA GLU A 47 -8.88 -2.17 4.34
C GLU A 47 -8.71 -2.31 5.85
N ASN A 48 -7.87 -3.24 6.30
CA ASN A 48 -7.54 -3.40 7.73
C ASN A 48 -6.75 -2.20 8.34
N ARG A 49 -6.41 -1.17 7.55
CA ARG A 49 -5.67 0.04 7.98
C ARG A 49 -6.03 1.29 7.15
N SER A 50 -7.24 1.82 7.32
CA SER A 50 -7.64 3.08 6.66
C SER A 50 -7.05 4.31 7.37
N MET A 51 -6.16 5.03 6.68
CA MET A 51 -5.58 6.29 7.15
C MET A 51 -6.64 7.40 7.27
N GLY A 52 -7.58 7.45 6.33
CA GLY A 52 -8.68 8.42 6.37
C GLY A 52 -9.57 8.24 7.60
N ALA A 53 -9.95 6.99 7.90
CA ALA A 53 -10.71 6.67 9.11
C ALA A 53 -9.97 7.06 10.39
N SER A 54 -8.65 6.80 10.43
CA SER A 54 -7.78 7.16 11.55
C SER A 54 -7.73 8.68 11.78
N MET A 55 -7.64 9.48 10.71
CA MET A 55 -7.66 10.95 10.81
C MET A 55 -9.02 11.48 11.25
N ILE A 56 -10.11 10.95 10.68
CA ILE A 56 -11.49 11.32 11.04
C ILE A 56 -11.75 10.99 12.52
N ALA A 57 -11.32 9.82 12.97
CA ALA A 57 -11.47 9.41 14.36
C ALA A 57 -10.68 10.31 15.32
N ALA A 58 -9.42 10.63 15.00
CA ALA A 58 -8.62 11.54 15.80
C ALA A 58 -9.26 12.93 15.91
N LEU A 59 -9.78 13.46 14.79
CA LEU A 59 -10.46 14.75 14.78
C LEU A 59 -11.76 14.70 15.60
N ALA A 60 -12.59 13.66 15.45
CA ALA A 60 -13.82 13.52 16.23
C ALA A 60 -13.56 13.42 17.74
N GLN A 61 -12.49 12.74 18.16
CA GLN A 61 -12.08 12.70 19.57
C GLN A 61 -11.70 14.08 20.11
N ASP A 62 -11.04 14.92 19.31
CA ASP A 62 -10.74 16.31 19.71
C ASP A 62 -12.01 17.13 19.95
N TYR A 63 -13.09 16.81 19.23
CA TYR A 63 -14.43 17.38 19.42
C TYR A 63 -15.23 16.71 20.55
N GLY A 64 -14.62 15.80 21.31
CA GLY A 64 -15.23 15.19 22.49
C GLY A 64 -16.16 14.01 22.21
N TRP A 65 -16.12 13.44 21.01
CA TRP A 65 -16.86 12.22 20.68
C TRP A 65 -16.12 10.97 21.18
N ASP A 66 -16.88 9.97 21.61
CA ASP A 66 -16.37 8.61 21.75
C ASP A 66 -16.36 7.97 20.35
N VAL A 67 -15.26 7.34 19.95
CA VAL A 67 -15.07 6.90 18.56
C VAL A 67 -14.64 5.46 18.51
N GLU A 68 -15.27 4.71 17.61
CA GLU A 68 -14.95 3.32 17.34
C GLU A 68 -14.81 3.12 15.83
N ILE A 69 -13.73 2.47 15.39
CA ILE A 69 -13.54 2.07 13.99
C ILE A 69 -13.81 0.57 13.90
N VAL A 70 -14.72 0.18 13.02
CA VAL A 70 -15.09 -1.22 12.79
C VAL A 70 -14.78 -1.62 11.36
N PHE A 71 -14.18 -2.81 11.22
CA PHE A 71 -13.89 -3.42 9.94
C PHE A 71 -14.97 -4.45 9.63
N PHE A 72 -15.70 -4.25 8.54
CA PHE A 72 -16.66 -5.25 8.07
C PHE A 72 -15.98 -6.16 7.05
N PRO A 73 -15.98 -7.50 7.25
CA PRO A 73 -15.48 -8.44 6.26
C PRO A 73 -16.35 -8.41 5.00
N SER A 74 -15.82 -8.75 3.83
CA SER A 74 -16.51 -8.66 2.52
C SER A 74 -17.85 -9.40 2.42
N GLN A 75 -18.14 -10.33 3.33
CA GLN A 75 -19.40 -11.09 3.41
C GLN A 75 -20.15 -10.90 4.75
N ALA A 76 -20.00 -9.73 5.38
CA ALA A 76 -20.76 -9.42 6.60
C ALA A 76 -22.27 -9.52 6.35
N ASP A 77 -22.93 -10.48 7.00
CA ASP A 77 -24.38 -10.62 6.91
C ASP A 77 -25.12 -9.58 7.77
N ALA A 78 -26.44 -9.52 7.62
CA ALA A 78 -27.25 -8.55 8.35
C ALA A 78 -27.16 -8.70 9.88
N THR A 79 -26.98 -9.92 10.38
CA THR A 79 -26.87 -10.19 11.81
C THR A 79 -25.58 -9.62 12.39
N VAL A 80 -24.47 -9.74 11.66
CA VAL A 80 -23.17 -9.17 12.05
C VAL A 80 -23.28 -7.65 12.17
N VAL A 81 -23.88 -6.99 11.18
CA VAL A 81 -24.05 -5.53 11.18
C VAL A 81 -24.95 -5.10 12.33
N GLN A 82 -26.11 -5.75 12.52
CA GLN A 82 -27.04 -5.44 13.60
C GLN A 82 -26.40 -5.61 14.98
N ASN A 83 -25.70 -6.72 15.22
CA ASN A 83 -25.01 -6.96 16.49
C ASN A 83 -23.96 -5.90 16.77
N CYS A 84 -23.17 -5.52 15.77
CA CYS A 84 -22.20 -4.43 15.89
C CYS A 84 -22.86 -3.11 16.31
N VAL A 85 -23.97 -2.73 15.68
CA VAL A 85 -24.69 -1.49 16.01
C VAL A 85 -25.33 -1.58 17.40
N VAL A 86 -25.91 -2.72 17.77
CA VAL A 86 -26.53 -2.94 19.10
C VAL A 86 -25.50 -2.89 20.23
N GLU A 87 -24.31 -3.46 20.00
CA GLU A 87 -23.21 -3.43 20.96
C GLU A 87 -22.61 -2.03 21.05
N ALA A 88 -22.32 -1.41 19.91
CA ALA A 88 -21.69 -0.10 19.86
C ALA A 88 -22.63 1.01 20.36
N LYS A 89 -23.94 0.94 20.08
CA LYS A 89 -24.95 1.98 20.37
C LYS A 89 -24.52 3.38 19.87
N PRO A 90 -24.17 3.54 18.58
CA PRO A 90 -23.72 4.81 18.04
C PRO A 90 -24.84 5.85 17.97
N ASP A 91 -24.49 7.12 18.14
CA ASP A 91 -25.35 8.26 17.81
C ASP A 91 -25.20 8.68 16.33
N LEU A 92 -24.05 8.38 15.74
CA LEU A 92 -23.73 8.63 14.34
C LEU A 92 -22.94 7.46 13.76
N PHE A 93 -23.26 7.06 12.53
CA PHE A 93 -22.53 6.06 11.77
C PHE A 93 -21.98 6.67 10.48
N ALA A 94 -20.70 6.44 10.18
CA ALA A 94 -20.10 6.80 8.90
C ALA A 94 -19.50 5.60 8.19
N LEU A 95 -19.61 5.56 6.87
CA LEU A 95 -18.92 4.61 6.01
C LEU A 95 -17.98 5.33 5.06
N SER A 96 -16.74 4.86 4.99
CA SER A 96 -15.80 5.24 3.92
C SER A 96 -15.58 4.05 3.00
N PHE A 97 -15.84 4.20 1.71
CA PHE A 97 -15.78 3.08 0.77
C PHE A 97 -15.43 3.48 -0.69
N ARG A 98 -14.97 2.48 -1.44
CA ARG A 98 -14.58 2.52 -2.86
C ARG A 98 -15.68 1.93 -3.74
N SER A 99 -15.58 2.15 -5.05
CA SER A 99 -16.68 1.82 -5.96
C SER A 99 -16.98 0.32 -6.06
N TYR A 100 -15.98 -0.55 -5.90
CA TYR A 100 -16.21 -2.00 -5.88
C TYR A 100 -16.87 -2.48 -4.57
N GLU A 101 -16.75 -1.71 -3.49
CA GLU A 101 -17.36 -2.02 -2.19
C GLU A 101 -18.79 -1.49 -2.08
N ARG A 102 -19.30 -0.82 -3.12
CA ARG A 102 -20.58 -0.11 -3.13
C ARG A 102 -21.74 -0.99 -2.67
N LYS A 103 -21.87 -2.20 -3.23
CA LYS A 103 -22.99 -3.11 -2.93
C LYS A 103 -23.05 -3.39 -1.42
N GLN A 104 -21.92 -3.80 -0.86
CA GLN A 104 -21.81 -4.07 0.57
C GLN A 104 -22.04 -2.81 1.41
N ALA A 105 -21.47 -1.67 1.02
CA ALA A 105 -21.68 -0.41 1.72
C ALA A 105 -23.16 -0.04 1.80
N PHE A 106 -23.92 -0.29 0.73
CA PHE A 106 -25.35 0.02 0.66
C PHE A 106 -26.18 -0.93 1.54
N GLU A 107 -25.86 -2.23 1.53
CA GLU A 107 -26.49 -3.21 2.42
C GLU A 107 -26.24 -2.88 3.91
N ILE A 108 -25.02 -2.50 4.27
CA ILE A 108 -24.70 -2.07 5.65
C ILE A 108 -25.45 -0.80 6.00
N ALA A 109 -25.40 0.22 5.13
CA ALA A 109 -26.05 1.50 5.37
C ALA A 109 -27.58 1.38 5.51
N SER A 110 -28.22 0.53 4.70
CA SER A 110 -29.67 0.32 4.77
C SER A 110 -30.07 -0.26 6.13
N ILE A 111 -29.35 -1.28 6.61
CA ILE A 111 -29.59 -1.90 7.92
C ILE A 111 -29.43 -0.87 9.05
N VAL A 112 -28.33 -0.11 9.03
CA VAL A 112 -28.04 0.88 10.08
C VAL A 112 -29.09 2.00 10.09
N LYS A 113 -29.54 2.44 8.91
CA LYS A 113 -30.59 3.47 8.77
C LYS A 113 -31.96 2.94 9.25
N GLU A 114 -32.31 1.69 8.94
CA GLU A 114 -33.54 1.03 9.45
C GLU A 114 -33.56 0.94 10.98
N MET A 115 -32.40 0.83 11.62
CA MET A 115 -32.26 0.88 13.08
C MET A 115 -32.39 2.30 13.66
N GLY A 116 -32.64 3.32 12.83
CA GLY A 116 -32.86 4.71 13.24
C GLY A 116 -31.60 5.50 13.53
N ILE A 117 -30.42 5.00 13.12
CA ILE A 117 -29.14 5.69 13.31
C ILE A 117 -28.85 6.59 12.11
N LYS A 118 -28.33 7.80 12.38
CA LYS A 118 -27.90 8.72 11.31
C LYS A 118 -26.67 8.20 10.58
N THR A 119 -26.70 8.26 9.26
CA THR A 119 -25.74 7.63 8.36
C THR A 119 -25.03 8.67 7.48
N VAL A 120 -23.71 8.57 7.41
CA VAL A 120 -22.87 9.49 6.61
C VAL A 120 -21.97 8.69 5.68
N ALA A 121 -21.89 9.09 4.42
CA ALA A 121 -20.97 8.49 3.45
C ALA A 121 -19.77 9.39 3.16
N GLY A 122 -18.59 8.80 3.03
CA GLY A 122 -17.37 9.44 2.55
C GLY A 122 -16.46 8.47 1.79
N GLY A 123 -15.29 8.95 1.37
CA GLY A 123 -14.34 8.15 0.59
C GLY A 123 -14.49 8.31 -0.92
N THR A 124 -13.88 7.41 -1.67
CA THR A 124 -13.72 7.55 -3.13
C THR A 124 -15.06 7.45 -3.85
N HIS A 125 -15.90 6.46 -3.55
CA HIS A 125 -17.17 6.32 -4.27
C HIS A 125 -18.13 7.50 -4.02
N PRO A 126 -18.36 7.95 -2.77
CA PRO A 126 -19.19 9.13 -2.50
C PRO A 126 -18.66 10.43 -3.12
N THR A 127 -17.33 10.56 -3.25
CA THR A 127 -16.70 11.71 -3.91
C THR A 127 -16.95 11.71 -5.41
N MET A 128 -16.85 10.54 -6.05
CA MET A 128 -16.94 10.39 -7.50
C MET A 128 -18.39 10.36 -7.99
N LEU A 129 -19.29 9.75 -7.21
CA LEU A 129 -20.66 9.43 -7.62
C LEU A 129 -21.69 9.79 -6.53
N PRO A 130 -21.75 11.04 -6.04
CA PRO A 130 -22.68 11.40 -4.98
C PRO A 130 -24.16 11.19 -5.35
N LYS A 131 -24.52 11.30 -6.65
CA LYS A 131 -25.90 11.09 -7.12
C LYS A 131 -26.38 9.66 -6.94
N ASP A 132 -25.48 8.69 -7.03
CA ASP A 132 -25.80 7.29 -6.81
C ASP A 132 -26.23 7.02 -5.36
N LEU A 133 -25.56 7.68 -4.41
CA LEU A 133 -25.94 7.64 -3.00
C LEU A 133 -27.26 8.37 -2.71
N VAL A 134 -27.55 9.47 -3.43
CA VAL A 134 -28.85 10.14 -3.33
C VAL A 134 -29.97 9.22 -3.81
N GLN A 135 -29.73 8.46 -4.88
CA GLN A 135 -30.72 7.55 -5.45
C GLN A 135 -31.01 6.35 -4.54
N CYS A 136 -30.01 5.81 -3.85
CA CYS A 136 -30.23 4.68 -2.93
C CYS A 136 -30.95 5.10 -1.63
N GLY A 137 -30.78 6.35 -1.18
CA GLY A 137 -31.48 6.91 -0.03
C GLY A 137 -31.02 6.38 1.34
N TYR A 138 -29.97 5.55 1.38
CA TYR A 138 -29.47 4.92 2.61
C TYR A 138 -28.57 5.82 3.45
N PHE A 139 -28.25 7.03 2.98
CA PHE A 139 -27.39 7.97 3.68
C PHE A 139 -28.13 9.27 3.99
N ASP A 140 -28.00 9.78 5.21
CA ASP A 140 -28.50 11.11 5.60
C ASP A 140 -27.57 12.22 5.06
N ALA A 141 -26.25 12.01 5.09
CA ALA A 141 -25.29 12.94 4.51
C ALA A 141 -24.27 12.24 3.62
N ILE A 142 -23.92 12.91 2.52
CA ILE A 142 -22.96 12.42 1.53
C ILE A 142 -21.85 13.46 1.42
N ILE A 143 -20.65 13.11 1.87
CA ILE A 143 -19.48 13.99 1.77
C ILE A 143 -18.85 13.79 0.39
N GLN A 144 -18.93 14.83 -0.44
CA GLN A 144 -18.26 14.86 -1.73
C GLN A 144 -16.90 15.55 -1.61
N GLY A 145 -15.80 14.81 -1.66
CA GLY A 145 -14.43 15.34 -1.50
C GLY A 145 -13.89 15.17 -0.08
N ASP A 146 -12.99 16.07 0.33
CA ASP A 146 -12.29 15.96 1.62
C ASP A 146 -13.23 16.27 2.80
N GLY A 147 -13.53 15.26 3.63
CA GLY A 147 -14.41 15.40 4.78
C GLY A 147 -13.81 16.14 5.97
N MET A 148 -12.49 16.28 6.05
CA MET A 148 -11.81 16.81 7.24
C MET A 148 -12.25 18.25 7.54
N GLY A 149 -12.44 19.10 6.53
CA GLY A 149 -12.84 20.50 6.70
C GLY A 149 -14.33 20.76 6.93
N VAL A 150 -15.16 19.71 6.97
CA VAL A 150 -16.61 19.78 7.24
C VAL A 150 -17.05 18.88 8.40
N LEU A 151 -16.20 17.99 8.89
CA LEU A 151 -16.53 17.01 9.92
C LEU A 151 -17.11 17.66 11.18
N ASN A 152 -16.55 18.77 11.64
CA ASN A 152 -17.04 19.46 12.84
C ASN A 152 -18.51 19.89 12.73
N LYS A 153 -18.91 20.43 11.58
CA LYS A 153 -20.31 20.82 11.33
C LYS A 153 -21.24 19.62 11.28
N ILE A 154 -20.76 18.48 10.77
CA ILE A 154 -21.51 17.23 10.73
C ILE A 154 -21.70 16.70 12.15
N LEU A 155 -20.64 16.68 12.95
CA LEU A 155 -20.69 16.26 14.34
C LEU A 155 -21.60 17.17 15.17
N ASP A 156 -21.49 18.49 15.06
CA ASP A 156 -22.36 19.41 15.82
C ASP A 156 -23.83 19.31 15.39
N GLY A 157 -24.08 19.11 14.09
CA GLY A 157 -25.40 19.11 13.48
C GLY A 157 -26.00 17.73 13.21
N TYR A 158 -25.41 16.64 13.72
CA TYR A 158 -25.72 15.28 13.25
C TYR A 158 -27.22 14.92 13.33
N LYS A 159 -27.92 15.39 14.36
CA LYS A 159 -29.36 15.17 14.55
C LYS A 159 -30.23 15.83 13.48
N SER A 160 -29.71 16.88 12.84
CA SER A 160 -30.40 17.67 11.81
C SER A 160 -29.99 17.30 10.39
N LEU A 161 -29.16 16.26 10.19
CA LEU A 161 -28.82 15.80 8.86
C LEU A 161 -30.09 15.37 8.11
N GLY A 162 -30.27 15.94 6.92
CA GLY A 162 -31.41 15.70 6.05
C GLY A 162 -31.36 14.33 5.37
N ASP A 163 -32.32 14.06 4.48
CA ASP A 163 -32.29 12.83 3.67
C ASP A 163 -31.38 13.02 2.46
N SER A 164 -30.23 12.34 2.46
CA SER A 164 -29.26 12.32 1.37
C SER A 164 -28.72 13.69 0.97
N GLN A 165 -28.43 14.54 1.97
CA GLN A 165 -27.84 15.85 1.75
C GLN A 165 -26.39 15.70 1.24
N ILE A 166 -26.10 16.22 0.04
CA ILE A 166 -24.73 16.34 -0.45
C ILE A 166 -24.04 17.52 0.26
N ILE A 167 -22.96 17.21 0.98
CA ILE A 167 -22.09 18.18 1.64
C ILE A 167 -20.79 18.25 0.84
N GLN A 168 -20.50 19.44 0.31
CA GLN A 168 -19.23 19.69 -0.39
C GLN A 168 -18.07 19.71 0.61
N GLY A 169 -17.25 18.65 0.54
CA GLY A 169 -16.02 18.52 1.28
C GLY A 169 -15.00 19.56 0.86
N ARG A 170 -14.07 19.85 1.77
CA ARG A 170 -12.98 20.80 1.57
C ARG A 170 -11.88 20.51 2.57
N ASN A 171 -10.69 20.94 2.23
CA ASN A 171 -9.56 20.76 3.13
C ASN A 171 -9.79 21.53 4.43
N HIS A 172 -9.36 20.95 5.55
CA HIS A 172 -9.37 21.61 6.84
C HIS A 172 -8.40 22.80 6.83
N HIS A 173 -8.80 23.90 7.48
CA HIS A 173 -8.03 25.14 7.51
C HIS A 173 -6.69 24.96 8.25
N ASP A 174 -6.71 24.22 9.36
CA ASP A 174 -5.51 23.74 10.03
C ASP A 174 -5.06 22.42 9.42
N LYS A 175 -3.91 22.41 8.73
CA LYS A 175 -3.37 21.22 8.07
C LYS A 175 -2.79 20.19 9.05
N ARG A 176 -2.56 20.55 10.31
CA ARG A 176 -2.02 19.62 11.31
C ARG A 176 -2.99 18.49 11.64
N VAL A 177 -4.28 18.67 11.36
CA VAL A 177 -5.29 17.61 11.56
C VAL A 177 -5.04 16.39 10.68
N TYR A 178 -4.41 16.55 9.51
CA TYR A 178 -4.03 15.44 8.63
C TYR A 178 -2.78 14.68 9.11
N LEU A 179 -2.13 15.16 10.18
CA LEU A 179 -0.97 14.53 10.79
C LEU A 179 -1.31 13.88 12.12
N ARG A 180 -2.61 13.84 12.47
CA ARG A 180 -3.14 13.21 13.66
C ARG A 180 -3.83 11.91 13.29
N TYR A 181 -3.42 10.85 13.97
CA TYR A 181 -3.89 9.50 13.72
C TYR A 181 -4.45 8.90 15.00
N PHE A 182 -5.61 8.28 14.89
CA PHE A 182 -6.14 7.39 15.90
C PHE A 182 -5.59 5.98 15.65
N PHE A 183 -4.97 5.39 16.68
CA PHE A 183 -4.50 4.01 16.66
C PHE A 183 -5.14 3.23 17.81
N SER A 184 -5.86 2.15 17.48
CA SER A 184 -6.38 1.22 18.49
C SER A 184 -5.23 0.52 19.23
N ASP A 185 -5.50 -0.04 20.41
CA ASP A 185 -4.47 -0.73 21.20
C ASP A 185 -3.78 -1.87 20.43
N SER A 186 -4.54 -2.60 19.61
CA SER A 186 -3.99 -3.66 18.75
C SER A 186 -3.07 -3.08 17.66
N GLN A 187 -3.44 -1.95 17.03
CA GLN A 187 -2.59 -1.26 16.06
C GLN A 187 -1.31 -0.74 16.72
N GLN A 188 -1.42 -0.12 17.91
CA GLN A 188 -0.25 0.35 18.65
C GLN A 188 0.69 -0.79 19.03
N SER A 189 0.15 -1.95 19.43
CA SER A 189 0.94 -3.15 19.72
C SER A 189 1.72 -3.62 18.49
N VAL A 190 1.06 -3.70 17.32
CA VAL A 190 1.69 -4.06 16.06
C VAL A 190 2.73 -3.03 15.62
N MET A 191 2.46 -1.74 15.82
CA MET A 191 3.43 -0.67 15.53
C MET A 191 4.68 -0.78 16.41
N ARG A 192 4.52 -1.05 17.71
CA ARG A 192 5.66 -1.22 18.64
C ARG A 192 6.49 -2.47 18.33
N SER A 193 5.84 -3.55 17.87
CA SER A 193 6.52 -4.80 17.52
C SER A 193 7.24 -4.72 16.17
N THR A 194 6.56 -4.21 15.15
CA THR A 194 7.11 -4.09 13.79
C THR A 194 8.01 -2.87 13.61
N ARG A 195 7.88 -1.88 14.49
CA ARG A 195 8.56 -0.57 14.40
C ARG A 195 8.22 0.19 13.11
N THR A 196 7.04 -0.08 12.55
CA THR A 196 6.58 0.49 11.28
C THR A 196 5.24 1.20 11.41
N VAL A 197 5.04 2.25 10.62
CA VAL A 197 3.76 2.97 10.55
C VAL A 197 3.54 3.57 9.15
N ASN A 198 2.27 3.63 8.73
CA ASN A 198 1.89 4.35 7.52
C ASN A 198 1.78 5.84 7.80
N ILE A 199 2.24 6.68 6.89
CA ILE A 199 2.07 8.14 6.95
C ILE A 199 1.65 8.69 5.59
N LEU A 200 1.00 9.86 5.62
CA LEU A 200 0.81 10.71 4.46
C LEU A 200 1.66 11.97 4.59
N THR A 201 2.30 12.40 3.50
CA THR A 201 3.01 13.68 3.41
C THR A 201 2.26 14.68 2.54
N SER A 202 1.24 14.22 1.82
CA SER A 202 0.31 14.99 1.00
C SER A 202 -1.01 14.24 0.83
N ILE A 203 -2.07 14.97 0.46
CA ILE A 203 -3.39 14.42 0.11
C ILE A 203 -3.63 14.67 -1.37
N GLY A 204 -4.09 13.64 -2.09
CA GLY A 204 -4.34 13.65 -3.52
C GLY A 204 -3.08 13.80 -4.37
N CYS A 205 -3.28 14.06 -5.67
CA CYS A 205 -2.21 14.19 -6.66
C CYS A 205 -2.37 15.49 -7.46
N PRO A 206 -1.28 16.24 -7.77
CA PRO A 206 -1.38 17.47 -8.55
C PRO A 206 -1.58 17.23 -10.06
N PHE A 207 -1.61 15.96 -10.49
CA PHE A 207 -1.77 15.56 -11.89
C PHE A 207 -3.21 15.11 -12.17
N SER A 208 -3.62 15.22 -13.42
CA SER A 208 -4.98 14.91 -13.90
C SER A 208 -4.97 13.80 -14.96
N CYS A 209 -4.30 12.68 -14.66
CA CYS A 209 -4.36 11.50 -15.53
C CYS A 209 -5.83 11.07 -15.69
N LYS A 210 -6.30 10.90 -16.94
CA LYS A 210 -7.74 10.73 -17.24
C LYS A 210 -8.37 9.46 -16.67
N TYR A 211 -7.56 8.46 -16.35
CA TYR A 211 -7.99 7.17 -15.78
C TYR A 211 -8.01 7.16 -14.25
N CYS A 212 -7.49 8.20 -13.58
CA CYS A 212 -7.16 8.16 -12.15
C CYS A 212 -8.13 9.00 -11.31
N GLY A 213 -8.70 8.38 -10.27
CA GLY A 213 -9.58 9.04 -9.30
C GLY A 213 -8.87 10.02 -8.35
N SER A 214 -7.56 9.88 -8.10
CA SER A 214 -6.81 10.73 -7.16
C SER A 214 -6.81 12.22 -7.56
N SER A 215 -6.99 12.51 -8.86
CA SER A 215 -7.07 13.88 -9.39
C SER A 215 -8.34 14.65 -8.99
N ARG A 216 -9.36 13.94 -8.50
CA ARG A 216 -10.63 14.53 -8.07
C ARG A 216 -10.57 15.07 -6.63
N GLN A 217 -9.54 14.71 -5.88
CA GLN A 217 -9.21 15.34 -4.61
C GLN A 217 -8.29 16.54 -4.84
N LYS A 218 -8.55 17.63 -4.13
CA LYS A 218 -7.70 18.82 -4.21
C LYS A 218 -6.34 18.50 -3.57
N TYR A 219 -5.28 18.60 -4.38
CA TYR A 219 -3.93 18.37 -3.90
C TYR A 219 -3.58 19.26 -2.69
N LEU A 220 -3.17 18.62 -1.59
CA LEU A 220 -2.75 19.28 -0.37
C LEU A 220 -1.35 18.80 0.01
N LYS A 221 -0.38 19.70 -0.11
CA LYS A 221 0.95 19.49 0.45
C LYS A 221 0.95 19.86 1.95
N LEU A 222 1.39 18.93 2.80
CA LEU A 222 1.57 19.16 4.24
C LEU A 222 2.91 19.88 4.51
N SER A 223 2.98 20.64 5.60
CA SER A 223 4.21 21.33 6.01
C SER A 223 5.32 20.31 6.27
N GLU A 224 6.53 20.55 5.75
CA GLU A 224 7.69 19.72 6.06
C GLU A 224 7.96 19.67 7.58
N GLN A 225 7.84 20.80 8.29
CA GLN A 225 8.09 20.86 9.73
C GLN A 225 7.03 20.11 10.54
N ASP A 226 5.74 20.39 10.31
CA ASP A 226 4.67 19.72 11.07
C ASP A 226 4.69 18.20 10.85
N LEU A 227 5.01 17.77 9.62
CA LEU A 227 5.16 16.35 9.28
C LEU A 227 6.27 15.71 10.11
N VAL A 228 7.46 16.32 10.14
CA VAL A 228 8.60 15.77 10.89
C VAL A 228 8.31 15.80 12.39
N ASP A 229 7.67 16.84 12.92
CA ASP A 229 7.26 16.89 14.33
C ASP A 229 6.32 15.73 14.68
N SER A 230 5.36 15.40 13.79
CA SER A 230 4.48 14.25 13.94
C SER A 230 5.25 12.92 13.87
N MET A 231 6.19 12.79 12.93
CA MET A 231 7.06 11.61 12.82
C MET A 231 7.89 11.41 14.09
N VAL A 232 8.49 12.47 14.64
CA VAL A 232 9.26 12.44 15.89
C VAL A 232 8.41 11.94 17.05
N LYS A 233 7.16 12.42 17.17
CA LYS A 233 6.20 11.91 18.15
C LYS A 233 5.95 10.41 17.99
N LEU A 234 5.71 9.94 16.77
CA LEU A 234 5.51 8.51 16.50
C LEU A 234 6.74 7.67 16.89
N VAL A 235 7.96 8.19 16.65
CA VAL A 235 9.20 7.57 17.11
C VAL A 235 9.27 7.49 18.63
N GLN A 236 8.87 8.55 19.35
CA GLN A 236 8.92 8.61 20.81
C GLN A 236 7.86 7.72 21.47
N ASP A 237 6.62 7.77 20.98
CA ASP A 237 5.45 7.12 21.61
C ASP A 237 5.36 5.61 21.30
N TYR A 238 5.81 5.21 20.10
CA TYR A 238 5.68 3.85 19.60
C TYR A 238 7.02 3.22 19.19
N GLY A 239 8.10 3.99 19.23
CA GLY A 239 9.43 3.47 18.90
C GLY A 239 9.64 3.24 17.40
N ILE A 240 8.89 3.92 16.52
CA ILE A 240 8.94 3.73 15.06
C ILE A 240 10.36 3.91 14.51
N ARG A 241 10.69 3.15 13.45
CA ARG A 241 11.95 3.22 12.71
C ARG A 241 11.73 3.31 11.19
N ILE A 242 10.63 2.76 10.70
CA ILE A 242 10.32 2.75 9.26
C ILE A 242 8.95 3.40 9.03
N PHE A 243 8.94 4.43 8.20
CA PHE A 243 7.75 5.12 7.75
C PHE A 243 7.36 4.67 6.35
N THR A 244 6.22 4.01 6.21
CA THR A 244 5.68 3.60 4.91
C THR A 244 4.81 4.72 4.37
N LEU A 245 5.12 5.19 3.16
CA LEU A 245 4.41 6.29 2.52
C LEU A 245 3.17 5.76 1.81
N GLN A 246 2.03 6.42 2.02
CA GLN A 246 0.77 6.14 1.32
C GLN A 246 0.41 7.26 0.32
N ASP A 247 1.33 8.18 0.07
CA ASP A 247 1.18 9.29 -0.87
C ASP A 247 1.03 8.80 -2.32
N ASP A 248 0.24 9.54 -3.10
CA ASP A 248 0.21 9.38 -4.54
C ASP A 248 1.57 9.76 -5.19
N LEU A 249 2.28 10.77 -4.67
CA LEU A 249 3.45 11.34 -5.37
C LEU A 249 4.39 12.27 -4.54
N LEU A 250 4.94 11.81 -3.41
CA LEU A 250 5.96 12.60 -2.68
C LEU A 250 7.22 12.88 -3.53
N PHE A 251 7.67 11.86 -4.28
CA PHE A 251 8.98 11.88 -4.94
C PHE A 251 9.04 12.72 -6.21
N ALA A 252 7.96 13.40 -6.61
CA ALA A 252 8.02 14.37 -7.71
C ALA A 252 8.76 15.67 -7.36
N ASN A 253 9.18 15.86 -6.10
CA ASN A 253 9.94 17.04 -5.68
C ASN A 253 11.13 16.64 -4.79
N VAL A 254 12.29 16.42 -5.42
CA VAL A 254 13.53 16.02 -4.74
C VAL A 254 13.91 16.98 -3.60
N LYS A 255 13.75 18.30 -3.80
CA LYS A 255 14.06 19.29 -2.76
C LYS A 255 13.19 19.14 -1.51
N ARG A 256 11.93 18.69 -1.66
CA ARG A 256 11.07 18.39 -0.51
C ARG A 256 11.56 17.14 0.21
N VAL A 257 11.91 16.10 -0.52
CA VAL A 257 12.44 14.84 0.05
C VAL A 257 13.70 15.12 0.86
N GLN A 258 14.66 15.86 0.29
CA GLN A 258 15.88 16.31 0.98
C GLN A 258 15.55 17.09 2.26
N ARG A 259 14.67 18.10 2.19
CA ARG A 259 14.29 18.87 3.40
C ARG A 259 13.68 18.00 4.49
N ILE A 260 12.83 17.03 4.14
CA ILE A 260 12.24 16.10 5.12
C ILE A 260 13.35 15.22 5.72
N SER A 261 14.24 14.67 4.89
CA SER A 261 15.38 13.87 5.35
C SER A 261 16.27 14.66 6.31
N ASP A 262 16.64 15.89 5.96
CA ASP A 262 17.56 16.71 6.73
C ASP A 262 16.93 17.14 8.07
N LEU A 263 15.63 17.46 8.07
CA LEU A 263 14.89 17.75 9.30
C LEU A 263 14.79 16.53 10.22
N LEU A 264 14.55 15.32 9.67
CA LEU A 264 14.51 14.09 10.46
C LEU A 264 15.86 13.79 11.10
N GLU A 265 16.95 13.87 10.33
CA GLU A 265 18.32 13.66 10.83
C GLU A 265 18.66 14.67 11.94
N HIS A 266 18.27 15.94 11.75
CA HIS A 266 18.50 16.99 12.73
C HIS A 266 17.72 16.76 14.04
N MET A 267 16.47 16.31 13.95
CA MET A 267 15.61 16.12 15.13
C MET A 267 15.81 14.78 15.83
N LEU A 268 16.37 13.78 15.14
CA LEU A 268 16.62 12.43 15.66
C LEU A 268 18.08 11.99 15.40
N PRO A 269 19.08 12.78 15.85
CA PRO A 269 20.47 12.53 15.49
C PRO A 269 20.95 11.16 15.97
N GLY A 270 21.55 10.39 15.06
CA GLY A 270 22.08 9.06 15.35
C GLY A 270 21.04 7.95 15.52
N GLN A 271 19.74 8.24 15.32
CA GLN A 271 18.72 7.20 15.27
C GLN A 271 18.55 6.71 13.82
N GLU A 272 18.59 5.39 13.61
CA GLU A 272 18.29 4.81 12.30
C GLU A 272 16.78 4.86 12.02
N VAL A 273 16.32 6.00 11.51
CA VAL A 273 14.94 6.24 11.08
C VAL A 273 14.93 6.49 9.58
N GLY A 274 13.97 5.89 8.86
CA GLY A 274 13.89 6.03 7.42
C GLY A 274 12.52 5.66 6.85
N PHE A 275 12.48 5.51 5.54
CA PHE A 275 11.27 5.20 4.80
C PHE A 275 11.19 3.72 4.40
N GLY A 276 9.99 3.29 4.00
CA GLY A 276 9.81 2.00 3.35
C GLY A 276 10.70 1.86 2.11
N LYS A 277 11.10 0.62 1.79
CA LYS A 277 12.07 0.34 0.73
C LYS A 277 11.56 0.57 -0.69
N SER A 278 10.24 0.60 -0.86
CA SER A 278 9.56 0.73 -2.15
C SER A 278 8.79 2.04 -2.20
N ILE A 279 8.90 2.75 -3.32
CA ILE A 279 8.21 4.02 -3.54
C ILE A 279 7.58 4.09 -4.92
N ASN A 280 6.59 4.96 -5.09
CA ASN A 280 6.01 5.28 -6.39
C ASN A 280 6.61 6.58 -6.94
N ALA A 281 6.94 6.58 -8.23
CA ALA A 281 7.45 7.75 -8.94
C ALA A 281 6.84 7.87 -10.34
N ARG A 282 6.84 9.08 -10.88
CA ARG A 282 6.60 9.33 -12.30
C ARG A 282 7.94 9.42 -13.02
N ALA A 283 8.07 8.75 -14.16
CA ALA A 283 9.31 8.70 -14.93
C ALA A 283 9.85 10.10 -15.30
N ALA A 284 8.96 11.02 -15.70
CA ALA A 284 9.34 12.40 -16.03
C ALA A 284 10.01 13.15 -14.87
N ASP A 285 9.56 12.93 -13.63
CA ASP A 285 10.06 13.61 -12.44
C ASP A 285 11.30 12.93 -11.85
N PHE A 286 11.66 11.73 -12.34
CA PHE A 286 12.76 10.94 -11.81
C PHE A 286 14.09 11.33 -12.45
N ASN A 287 15.08 11.73 -11.66
CA ASN A 287 16.39 12.19 -12.12
C ASN A 287 17.51 11.67 -11.21
N GLU A 288 18.78 11.90 -11.59
CA GLU A 288 19.93 11.41 -10.83
C GLU A 288 20.03 12.00 -9.41
N GLU A 289 19.60 13.26 -9.22
CA GLU A 289 19.59 13.90 -7.89
C GLU A 289 18.62 13.17 -6.95
N LEU A 290 17.43 12.84 -7.46
CA LEU A 290 16.45 12.07 -6.72
C LEU A 290 16.95 10.65 -6.44
N ALA A 291 17.52 9.97 -7.44
CA ALA A 291 18.08 8.62 -7.26
C ALA A 291 19.17 8.59 -6.19
N ALA A 292 20.07 9.58 -6.17
CA ALA A 292 21.09 9.71 -5.14
C ALA A 292 20.48 9.87 -3.74
N GLU A 293 19.43 10.69 -3.61
CA GLU A 293 18.72 10.88 -2.33
C GLU A 293 18.01 9.58 -1.89
N LEU A 294 17.41 8.82 -2.81
CA LEU A 294 16.80 7.53 -2.49
C LEU A 294 17.82 6.53 -1.94
N VAL A 295 19.02 6.46 -2.53
CA VAL A 295 20.12 5.61 -2.04
C VAL A 295 20.55 6.03 -0.63
N LYS A 296 20.69 7.33 -0.36
CA LYS A 296 20.98 7.88 0.98
C LYS A 296 19.91 7.46 1.99
N LEU A 297 18.64 7.48 1.58
CA LEU A 297 17.49 7.08 2.39
C LEU A 297 17.32 5.55 2.52
N LYS A 298 18.24 4.75 1.96
CA LYS A 298 18.20 3.28 1.93
C LYS A 298 16.93 2.73 1.23
N ILE A 299 16.34 3.51 0.33
CA ILE A 299 15.25 3.08 -0.56
C ILE A 299 15.89 2.29 -1.70
N THR A 300 15.28 1.17 -2.08
CA THR A 300 15.87 0.23 -3.04
C THR A 300 14.98 -0.05 -4.24
N ASP A 301 13.68 0.19 -4.16
CA ASP A 301 12.70 -0.19 -5.19
C ASP A 301 11.87 1.05 -5.60
N VAL A 302 11.82 1.31 -6.91
CA VAL A 302 11.11 2.43 -7.51
C VAL A 302 10.09 1.90 -8.51
N SER A 303 8.82 2.10 -8.19
CA SER A 303 7.68 1.73 -9.00
C SER A 303 7.24 2.91 -9.88
N PHE A 304 7.29 2.72 -11.19
CA PHE A 304 6.88 3.70 -12.19
C PHE A 304 5.52 3.30 -12.78
N GLY A 305 4.55 4.19 -12.67
CA GLY A 305 3.33 4.12 -13.49
C GLY A 305 3.66 4.60 -14.90
N ILE A 306 4.12 3.70 -15.78
CA ILE A 306 4.42 4.03 -17.18
C ILE A 306 3.14 4.00 -18.01
N GLU A 307 2.28 3.02 -17.74
CA GLU A 307 1.01 2.70 -18.40
C GLU A 307 1.15 2.33 -19.88
N SER A 308 1.92 3.08 -20.67
CA SER A 308 2.24 2.76 -22.05
C SER A 308 3.55 3.47 -22.47
N ALA A 309 4.32 2.85 -23.35
CA ALA A 309 5.45 3.52 -24.00
C ALA A 309 5.05 4.31 -25.27
N SER A 310 3.77 4.26 -25.66
CA SER A 310 3.26 5.01 -26.81
C SER A 310 3.04 6.48 -26.48
N THR A 311 3.70 7.38 -27.22
CA THR A 311 3.47 8.82 -27.10
C THR A 311 2.01 9.20 -27.38
N LYS A 312 1.32 8.47 -28.28
CA LYS A 312 -0.11 8.66 -28.57
C LYS A 312 -0.95 8.40 -27.31
N LEU A 313 -0.74 7.25 -26.66
CA LEU A 313 -1.48 6.89 -25.45
C LEU A 313 -1.10 7.72 -24.24
N LEU A 314 0.18 8.07 -24.04
CA LEU A 314 0.60 8.96 -22.95
C LEU A 314 -0.09 10.32 -23.02
N ARG A 315 -0.29 10.86 -24.24
CA ARG A 315 -1.09 12.08 -24.46
C ARG A 315 -2.57 11.84 -24.22
N PHE A 316 -3.12 10.74 -24.73
CA PHE A 316 -4.52 10.37 -24.54
C PHE A 316 -4.90 10.28 -23.06
N LEU A 317 -4.06 9.62 -22.25
CA LEU A 317 -4.18 9.46 -20.80
C LEU A 317 -3.83 10.72 -19.99
N ASN A 318 -3.28 11.76 -20.62
CA ASN A 318 -2.78 12.99 -19.98
C ASN A 318 -1.69 12.72 -18.92
N LYS A 319 -0.77 11.79 -19.18
CA LYS A 319 0.21 11.32 -18.18
C LYS A 319 1.36 12.31 -17.89
N LYS A 320 1.52 13.32 -18.75
CA LYS A 320 2.57 14.36 -18.67
C LYS A 320 3.99 13.78 -18.57
N GLN A 321 4.29 12.76 -19.36
CA GLN A 321 5.63 12.18 -19.53
C GLN A 321 5.83 11.76 -20.99
N THR A 322 7.09 11.62 -21.40
CA THR A 322 7.49 11.17 -22.75
C THR A 322 7.97 9.73 -22.74
N GLN A 323 8.17 9.13 -23.92
CA GLN A 323 8.79 7.81 -24.03
C GLN A 323 10.24 7.86 -23.53
N GLU A 324 10.97 8.92 -23.87
CA GLU A 324 12.36 9.15 -23.47
C GLU A 324 12.50 9.25 -21.95
N ASP A 325 11.53 9.87 -21.26
CA ASP A 325 11.49 9.88 -19.79
C ASP A 325 11.42 8.46 -19.21
N CYS A 326 10.66 7.57 -19.86
CA CYS A 326 10.50 6.19 -19.42
C CYS A 326 11.83 5.44 -19.50
N TYR A 327 12.51 5.49 -20.64
CA TYR A 327 13.84 4.87 -20.81
C TYR A 327 14.88 5.46 -19.84
N ARG A 328 14.94 6.79 -19.75
CA ARG A 328 15.86 7.51 -18.86
C ARG A 328 15.65 7.13 -17.40
N ALA A 329 14.41 6.93 -16.96
CA ALA A 329 14.14 6.55 -15.58
C ALA A 329 14.74 5.17 -15.23
N ILE A 330 14.62 4.19 -16.14
CA ILE A 330 15.19 2.86 -15.95
C ILE A 330 16.72 2.89 -16.01
N GLU A 331 17.30 3.66 -16.95
CA GLU A 331 18.75 3.86 -17.02
C GLU A 331 19.33 4.42 -15.71
N ILE A 332 18.66 5.43 -15.14
CA ILE A 332 19.06 6.01 -13.85
C ILE A 332 18.95 4.97 -12.73
N CYS A 333 17.88 4.17 -12.69
CA CYS A 333 17.78 3.08 -11.71
C CYS A 333 18.97 2.12 -11.80
N HIS A 334 19.32 1.66 -13.01
CA HIS A 334 20.48 0.78 -13.22
C HIS A 334 21.80 1.44 -12.78
N LYS A 335 22.01 2.71 -13.11
CA LYS A 335 23.21 3.48 -12.73
C LYS A 335 23.40 3.56 -11.21
N PHE A 336 22.30 3.73 -10.47
CA PHE A 336 22.32 3.89 -9.00
C PHE A 336 22.10 2.58 -8.23
N GLY A 337 21.89 1.45 -8.93
CA GLY A 337 21.62 0.16 -8.30
C GLY A 337 20.24 0.07 -7.63
N LEU A 338 19.27 0.86 -8.10
CA LEU A 338 17.88 0.81 -7.67
C LEU A 338 17.11 -0.21 -8.52
N TYR A 339 16.22 -0.97 -7.88
CA TYR A 339 15.28 -1.83 -8.56
C TYR A 339 14.20 -1.00 -9.23
N SER A 340 14.01 -1.26 -10.51
CA SER A 340 13.01 -0.61 -11.34
C SER A 340 11.80 -1.53 -11.51
N ARG A 341 10.64 -1.05 -11.09
CA ARG A 341 9.35 -1.71 -11.32
C ARG A 341 8.55 -0.85 -12.27
N VAL A 342 8.02 -1.46 -13.32
CA VAL A 342 7.17 -0.79 -14.31
C VAL A 342 5.77 -1.34 -14.23
N ASN A 343 4.78 -0.46 -14.24
CA ASN A 343 3.37 -0.81 -14.38
C ASN A 343 2.90 -0.39 -15.79
N LEU A 344 2.31 -1.33 -16.53
CA LEU A 344 1.76 -1.17 -17.87
C LEU A 344 0.26 -1.48 -17.86
N MET A 345 -0.48 -0.74 -18.69
CA MET A 345 -1.92 -0.86 -18.87
C MET A 345 -2.24 -1.34 -20.28
N PHE A 346 -3.13 -2.32 -20.39
CA PHE A 346 -3.55 -2.95 -21.64
C PHE A 346 -5.06 -2.89 -21.83
N GLY A 347 -5.53 -2.81 -23.08
CA GLY A 347 -6.95 -2.68 -23.39
C GLY A 347 -7.47 -1.27 -23.15
N ILE A 348 -6.60 -0.27 -23.29
CA ILE A 348 -6.99 1.15 -23.21
C ILE A 348 -7.83 1.48 -24.46
N PRO A 349 -8.93 2.25 -24.36
CA PRO A 349 -9.64 2.75 -25.53
C PRO A 349 -8.67 3.39 -26.53
N THR A 350 -8.81 3.05 -27.81
CA THR A 350 -7.94 3.47 -28.93
C THR A 350 -6.54 2.85 -29.00
N GLN A 351 -6.18 1.97 -28.06
CA GLN A 351 -4.92 1.23 -28.10
C GLN A 351 -4.93 0.23 -29.27
N ASP A 352 -3.89 0.27 -30.08
CA ASP A 352 -3.71 -0.61 -31.23
C ASP A 352 -2.40 -1.40 -31.17
N ARG A 353 -2.18 -2.24 -32.19
CA ARG A 353 -0.99 -3.09 -32.31
C ARG A 353 0.31 -2.30 -32.22
N GLU A 354 0.38 -1.11 -32.81
CA GLU A 354 1.59 -0.29 -32.79
C GLU A 354 1.91 0.15 -31.35
N ASP A 355 0.90 0.54 -30.57
CA ASP A 355 1.08 0.91 -29.17
C ASP A 355 1.56 -0.25 -28.30
N TYR A 356 1.06 -1.46 -28.55
CA TYR A 356 1.50 -2.67 -27.86
C TYR A 356 2.95 -3.02 -28.22
N GLU A 357 3.31 -2.98 -29.51
CA GLU A 357 4.70 -3.21 -29.96
C GLU A 357 5.68 -2.20 -29.36
N LEU A 358 5.30 -0.91 -29.28
CA LEU A 358 6.13 0.10 -28.61
C LEU A 358 6.36 -0.21 -27.12
N SER A 359 5.35 -0.74 -26.44
CA SER A 359 5.45 -1.11 -25.02
C SER A 359 6.29 -2.37 -24.81
N LEU A 360 6.13 -3.38 -25.68
CA LEU A 360 6.99 -4.57 -25.68
C LEU A 360 8.46 -4.20 -25.95
N LYS A 361 8.71 -3.41 -26.99
CA LYS A 361 10.04 -2.93 -27.35
C LYS A 361 10.69 -2.16 -26.21
N PHE A 362 9.94 -1.30 -25.52
CA PHE A 362 10.42 -0.61 -24.32
C PHE A 362 10.88 -1.59 -23.25
N ILE A 363 10.13 -2.66 -22.97
CA ILE A 363 10.52 -3.66 -21.98
C ILE A 363 11.78 -4.42 -22.42
N GLU A 364 11.86 -4.85 -23.68
CA GLU A 364 13.01 -5.58 -24.23
C GLU A 364 14.31 -4.76 -24.19
N GLU A 365 14.21 -3.46 -24.47
CA GLU A 365 15.36 -2.56 -24.55
C GLU A 365 15.75 -1.96 -23.20
N ALA A 366 14.77 -1.43 -22.44
CA ALA A 366 15.04 -0.78 -21.15
C ALA A 366 15.33 -1.79 -20.04
N LYS A 367 14.79 -3.01 -20.14
CA LYS A 367 15.00 -4.13 -19.21
C LYS A 367 14.75 -3.76 -17.74
N PRO A 368 13.55 -3.28 -17.37
CA PRO A 368 13.22 -3.07 -15.97
C PRO A 368 13.34 -4.38 -15.17
N ASP A 369 13.54 -4.30 -13.85
CA ASP A 369 13.71 -5.49 -13.02
C ASP A 369 12.39 -6.23 -12.80
N ILE A 370 11.27 -5.50 -12.75
CA ILE A 370 9.93 -6.08 -12.56
C ILE A 370 8.91 -5.38 -13.46
N VAL A 371 8.07 -6.16 -14.13
CA VAL A 371 6.95 -5.65 -14.93
C VAL A 371 5.63 -6.15 -14.37
N ASN A 372 4.73 -5.21 -14.12
CA ASN A 372 3.35 -5.47 -13.79
C ASN A 372 2.48 -5.10 -14.99
N SER A 373 1.74 -6.06 -15.51
CA SER A 373 0.81 -5.87 -16.62
C SER A 373 -0.61 -5.97 -16.10
N PHE A 374 -1.40 -4.91 -16.30
CA PHE A 374 -2.78 -4.80 -15.84
C PHE A 374 -3.71 -4.45 -17.00
N TYR A 375 -4.93 -4.95 -16.97
CA TYR A 375 -5.95 -4.42 -17.84
C TYR A 375 -6.40 -3.03 -17.38
N PHE A 376 -6.68 -2.17 -18.34
CA PHE A 376 -7.35 -0.91 -18.10
C PHE A 376 -8.76 -1.18 -17.59
N PHE A 377 -9.10 -0.49 -16.50
CA PHE A 377 -10.43 -0.48 -15.94
C PHE A 377 -11.00 0.94 -15.93
N PRO A 378 -12.19 1.17 -16.54
CA PRO A 378 -12.83 2.48 -16.53
C PRO A 378 -13.49 2.73 -15.17
N TYR A 379 -12.75 3.34 -14.25
CA TYR A 379 -13.30 3.68 -12.93
C TYR A 379 -14.37 4.79 -13.04
N PRO A 380 -15.59 4.58 -12.50
CA PRO A 380 -16.64 5.58 -12.53
C PRO A 380 -16.22 6.95 -11.97
N GLY A 381 -16.66 8.01 -12.66
CA GLY A 381 -16.36 9.41 -12.32
C GLY A 381 -14.99 9.91 -12.81
N THR A 382 -14.21 9.07 -13.50
CA THR A 382 -12.98 9.49 -14.19
C THR A 382 -13.28 9.96 -15.62
N ASP A 383 -12.42 10.81 -16.19
CA ASP A 383 -12.65 11.33 -17.55
C ASP A 383 -12.64 10.20 -18.60
N LEU A 384 -11.84 9.15 -18.36
CA LEU A 384 -11.77 8.01 -19.27
C LEU A 384 -12.99 7.09 -19.16
N TYR A 385 -13.68 7.07 -18.01
CA TYR A 385 -14.98 6.41 -17.89
C TYR A 385 -16.06 7.12 -18.69
N ASP A 386 -16.14 8.44 -18.59
CA ASP A 386 -17.08 9.25 -19.39
C ASP A 386 -16.78 9.09 -20.88
N TYR A 387 -15.50 9.08 -21.28
CA TYR A 387 -15.10 8.78 -22.64
C TYR A 387 -15.56 7.39 -23.12
N CYS A 388 -15.39 6.34 -22.31
CA CYS A 388 -15.86 5.00 -22.69
C CYS A 388 -17.37 5.00 -22.95
N PHE A 389 -18.11 5.81 -22.23
CA PHE A 389 -19.54 5.97 -22.44
C PHE A 389 -19.91 6.75 -23.69
N ASP A 390 -19.35 7.93 -23.84
CA ASP A 390 -19.68 8.85 -24.93
C ASP A 390 -19.37 8.25 -26.30
N TYR A 391 -18.40 7.32 -26.34
CA TYR A 391 -17.95 6.62 -27.54
C TYR A 391 -18.39 5.14 -27.58
N CYS A 392 -19.37 4.74 -26.76
CA CYS A 392 -20.00 3.41 -26.80
C CYS A 392 -19.03 2.22 -26.64
N TYR A 393 -17.96 2.38 -25.85
CA TYR A 393 -17.08 1.29 -25.45
C TYR A 393 -17.74 0.33 -24.46
N PHE A 394 -18.79 0.76 -23.75
CA PHE A 394 -19.49 -0.15 -22.86
C PHE A 394 -20.47 -1.06 -23.61
N PRO A 395 -20.61 -2.34 -23.19
CA PRO A 395 -21.61 -3.24 -23.77
C PRO A 395 -23.03 -2.74 -23.46
N GLU A 396 -24.00 -3.10 -24.29
CA GLU A 396 -25.42 -2.71 -24.11
C GLU A 396 -26.00 -3.19 -22.78
N THR A 397 -25.47 -4.27 -22.22
CA THR A 397 -25.86 -4.82 -20.93
C THR A 397 -25.34 -3.99 -19.75
N TYR A 398 -24.50 -2.98 -19.98
CA TYR A 398 -24.00 -2.15 -18.90
C TYR A 398 -25.08 -1.18 -18.39
N ASP A 399 -25.48 -1.40 -17.14
CA ASP A 399 -26.21 -0.42 -16.36
C ASP A 399 -25.29 0.40 -15.44
N ARG A 400 -25.22 1.71 -15.71
CA ARG A 400 -24.52 2.70 -14.86
C ARG A 400 -24.94 2.65 -13.40
N ASN A 401 -26.17 2.26 -13.08
CA ASN A 401 -26.72 2.30 -11.73
C ASN A 401 -26.44 1.04 -10.92
N ARG A 402 -26.06 -0.06 -11.58
CA ARG A 402 -25.83 -1.34 -10.92
C ARG A 402 -24.40 -1.50 -10.45
N PHE A 403 -23.44 -0.93 -11.18
CA PHE A 403 -22.01 -1.02 -10.86
C PHE A 403 -21.55 -2.47 -10.59
N ASP A 404 -22.10 -3.43 -11.33
CA ASP A 404 -21.77 -4.87 -11.28
C ASP A 404 -20.40 -5.19 -11.93
N TRP A 405 -19.32 -4.47 -11.61
CA TRP A 405 -18.11 -4.43 -12.48
C TRP A 405 -16.98 -5.37 -12.12
N PHE A 406 -16.63 -5.50 -10.85
CA PHE A 406 -15.38 -6.13 -10.46
C PHE A 406 -15.24 -6.20 -8.94
N ASP A 407 -14.95 -7.37 -8.40
CA ASP A 407 -14.41 -7.52 -7.05
C ASP A 407 -12.99 -8.09 -7.16
N PRO A 408 -11.93 -7.27 -6.99
CA PRO A 408 -10.55 -7.74 -7.12
C PRO A 408 -10.19 -8.88 -6.14
N GLU A 409 -10.94 -9.02 -5.03
CA GLU A 409 -10.73 -10.12 -4.07
C GLU A 409 -11.37 -11.43 -4.53
N ILE A 410 -12.38 -11.37 -5.40
CA ILE A 410 -13.10 -12.55 -5.93
C ILE A 410 -12.55 -12.96 -7.30
N ASP A 411 -12.29 -11.99 -8.17
CA ASP A 411 -12.00 -12.23 -9.60
C ASP A 411 -10.50 -12.32 -9.87
N GLY A 412 -9.67 -11.68 -9.04
CA GLY A 412 -8.25 -11.51 -9.31
C GLY A 412 -7.98 -10.42 -10.35
N ILE A 413 -6.81 -9.77 -10.25
CA ILE A 413 -6.47 -8.56 -11.03
C ILE A 413 -6.38 -8.82 -12.55
N ARG A 414 -6.36 -10.09 -12.97
CA ARG A 414 -6.20 -10.51 -14.37
C ARG A 414 -7.49 -10.95 -15.06
N ASP A 415 -8.53 -11.28 -14.31
CA ASP A 415 -9.79 -11.75 -14.88
C ASP A 415 -10.79 -10.58 -14.86
N ILE A 416 -10.96 -9.94 -16.00
CA ILE A 416 -11.98 -8.88 -16.13
C ILE A 416 -13.34 -9.55 -16.34
N GLN A 417 -14.31 -9.25 -15.49
CA GLN A 417 -15.68 -9.76 -15.66
C GLN A 417 -16.37 -9.25 -16.94
N PHE A 418 -15.92 -8.11 -17.49
CA PHE A 418 -16.52 -7.46 -18.65
C PHE A 418 -15.50 -6.84 -19.60
N HIS A 419 -15.66 -7.12 -20.88
CA HIS A 419 -14.86 -6.52 -21.95
C HIS A 419 -15.55 -5.27 -22.52
N LEU A 420 -14.77 -4.22 -22.73
CA LEU A 420 -15.21 -3.06 -23.51
C LEU A 420 -15.36 -3.45 -24.99
N ASN A 421 -16.44 -2.97 -25.61
CA ASN A 421 -16.63 -3.01 -27.06
C ASN A 421 -15.47 -2.29 -27.76
N ASN A 422 -15.10 -2.75 -28.95
CA ASN A 422 -14.05 -2.13 -29.78
C ASN A 422 -12.67 -2.07 -29.12
N VAL A 423 -12.42 -2.93 -28.13
CA VAL A 423 -11.09 -3.22 -27.57
C VAL A 423 -10.75 -4.66 -27.91
N ASP A 424 -9.56 -4.87 -28.47
CA ASP A 424 -9.06 -6.20 -28.83
C ASP A 424 -8.37 -6.84 -27.61
N TYR A 425 -9.15 -7.53 -26.78
CA TYR A 425 -8.65 -8.19 -25.57
C TYR A 425 -7.79 -9.42 -25.86
N ASP A 426 -7.99 -10.08 -27.01
CA ASP A 426 -7.14 -11.20 -27.43
C ASP A 426 -5.74 -10.68 -27.75
N LEU A 427 -5.65 -9.56 -28.48
CA LEU A 427 -4.39 -8.87 -28.74
C LEU A 427 -3.77 -8.35 -27.43
N ALA A 428 -4.56 -7.73 -26.56
CA ALA A 428 -4.08 -7.26 -25.26
C ALA A 428 -3.46 -8.41 -24.44
N SER A 429 -4.15 -9.56 -24.38
CA SER A 429 -3.70 -10.77 -23.69
C SER A 429 -2.40 -11.30 -24.29
N ASP A 430 -2.30 -11.39 -25.62
CA ASP A 430 -1.09 -11.85 -26.32
C ASP A 430 0.14 -11.01 -25.94
N TYR A 431 0.02 -9.68 -25.95
CA TYR A 431 1.15 -8.83 -25.57
C TYR A 431 1.45 -8.87 -24.07
N MET A 432 0.43 -8.98 -23.21
CA MET A 432 0.65 -9.20 -21.78
C MET A 432 1.45 -10.49 -21.55
N ASP A 433 1.09 -11.57 -22.23
CA ASP A 433 1.78 -12.86 -22.12
C ASP A 433 3.19 -12.80 -22.69
N ARG A 434 3.40 -12.13 -23.83
CA ARG A 434 4.74 -11.90 -24.40
C ARG A 434 5.63 -11.11 -23.43
N ILE A 435 5.13 -10.01 -22.88
CA ILE A 435 5.87 -9.14 -21.94
C ILE A 435 6.17 -9.88 -20.64
N ASN A 436 5.16 -10.53 -20.05
CA ASN A 436 5.35 -11.31 -18.83
C ASN A 436 6.28 -12.50 -19.08
N GLY A 437 6.25 -13.08 -20.29
CA GLY A 437 7.11 -14.16 -20.75
C GLY A 437 8.59 -13.81 -20.79
N ILE A 438 8.94 -12.52 -21.02
CA ILE A 438 10.34 -12.05 -20.94
C ILE A 438 10.94 -12.33 -19.55
N TYR A 439 10.11 -12.19 -18.51
CA TYR A 439 10.49 -12.39 -17.10
C TYR A 439 9.96 -13.72 -16.55
N ASP A 440 9.41 -14.59 -17.40
CA ASP A 440 8.99 -15.90 -16.96
C ASP A 440 10.24 -16.72 -16.63
N ILE A 441 10.35 -17.04 -15.35
CA ILE A 441 11.36 -17.92 -14.80
C ILE A 441 11.46 -19.20 -15.65
N SER A 442 10.37 -19.71 -16.23
CA SER A 442 10.37 -20.90 -17.10
C SER A 442 11.25 -20.81 -18.34
N ASN A 443 11.48 -19.61 -18.87
CA ASN A 443 12.27 -19.42 -20.09
C ASN A 443 13.77 -19.38 -19.80
N PHE A 444 14.14 -18.99 -18.58
CA PHE A 444 15.53 -18.77 -18.19
C PHE A 444 16.08 -19.86 -17.26
N LEU A 445 15.21 -20.45 -16.44
CA LEU A 445 15.57 -21.47 -15.45
C LEU A 445 16.06 -22.80 -16.10
N PRO A 446 15.54 -23.33 -17.23
CA PRO A 446 15.92 -24.67 -17.73
C PRO A 446 17.38 -24.84 -18.15
N PRO A 447 18.01 -23.93 -18.94
CA PRO A 447 19.43 -24.03 -19.28
C PRO A 447 20.34 -24.07 -18.05
N LEU A 448 19.96 -23.34 -17.00
CA LEU A 448 20.74 -23.20 -15.77
C LEU A 448 20.50 -24.32 -14.78
N LEU A 449 19.26 -24.78 -14.65
CA LEU A 449 18.92 -25.96 -13.86
C LEU A 449 19.64 -27.20 -14.38
N ASN A 450 19.77 -27.37 -15.70
CA ASN A 450 20.54 -28.47 -16.26
C ASN A 450 22.02 -28.41 -15.87
N GLU A 451 22.57 -27.22 -15.61
CA GLU A 451 23.92 -27.07 -15.08
C GLU A 451 23.98 -27.39 -13.58
N PHE A 452 23.04 -26.86 -12.79
CA PHE A 452 22.96 -27.15 -11.36
C PHE A 452 22.70 -28.62 -11.06
N ASP A 453 21.84 -29.28 -11.84
CA ASP A 453 21.50 -30.68 -11.65
C ASP A 453 22.66 -31.63 -11.99
N ARG A 454 23.82 -31.13 -12.41
CA ARG A 454 25.06 -31.93 -12.45
C ARG A 454 25.66 -32.17 -11.07
N TYR A 455 25.35 -31.31 -10.10
CA TYR A 455 25.91 -31.33 -8.76
C TYR A 455 24.80 -31.42 -7.71
N PRO A 456 25.01 -32.02 -6.53
CA PRO A 456 24.02 -31.98 -5.46
C PRO A 456 23.70 -30.55 -5.03
N TRP A 457 22.43 -30.14 -5.03
CA TRP A 457 22.04 -28.77 -4.67
C TRP A 457 20.77 -28.74 -3.82
N VAL A 458 20.56 -27.64 -3.09
CA VAL A 458 19.38 -27.43 -2.23
C VAL A 458 18.76 -26.08 -2.56
N LEU A 459 17.44 -26.05 -2.78
CA LEU A 459 16.70 -24.80 -2.93
C LEU A 459 16.44 -24.18 -1.55
N ILE A 460 16.76 -22.90 -1.35
CA ILE A 460 16.51 -22.16 -0.11
C ILE A 460 15.57 -20.97 -0.39
N GLY A 461 14.54 -20.83 0.43
CA GLY A 461 13.66 -19.67 0.44
C GLY A 461 12.82 -19.60 1.70
N SER A 462 11.93 -18.60 1.79
CA SER A 462 10.90 -18.52 2.82
C SER A 462 9.50 -18.64 2.21
N SER A 463 8.57 -19.21 2.96
CA SER A 463 7.17 -19.40 2.58
C SER A 463 6.39 -18.11 2.27
N VAL A 464 6.93 -16.94 2.63
CA VAL A 464 6.30 -15.62 2.44
C VAL A 464 6.47 -15.09 1.01
N GLN A 465 7.37 -15.67 0.21
CA GLN A 465 7.56 -15.28 -1.18
C GLN A 465 6.65 -16.12 -2.10
N ILE A 466 5.63 -15.48 -2.68
CA ILE A 466 4.73 -16.08 -3.70
C ILE A 466 5.53 -16.81 -4.81
N TYR A 467 6.73 -16.31 -5.13
CA TYR A 467 7.63 -16.91 -6.11
C TYR A 467 8.23 -18.27 -5.68
N PHE A 468 8.40 -18.52 -4.39
CA PHE A 468 9.03 -19.76 -3.91
C PHE A 468 8.17 -21.00 -4.21
N SER A 469 6.86 -20.89 -4.00
CA SER A 469 5.91 -21.97 -4.34
C SER A 469 5.80 -22.17 -5.85
N GLN A 470 5.82 -21.07 -6.63
CA GLN A 470 5.83 -21.12 -8.09
C GLN A 470 7.08 -21.81 -8.64
N ILE A 471 8.26 -21.52 -8.07
CA ILE A 471 9.52 -22.18 -8.44
C ILE A 471 9.45 -23.68 -8.13
N LEU A 472 8.96 -24.07 -6.96
CA LEU A 472 8.80 -25.50 -6.61
C LEU A 472 7.84 -26.22 -7.57
N GLN A 473 6.71 -25.59 -7.93
CA GLN A 473 5.77 -26.13 -8.91
C GLN A 473 6.42 -26.24 -10.31
N HIS A 474 7.25 -25.27 -10.67
CA HIS A 474 7.97 -25.28 -11.94
C HIS A 474 9.02 -26.40 -11.97
N LEU A 475 9.82 -26.54 -10.92
CA LEU A 475 10.83 -27.58 -10.76
C LEU A 475 10.24 -28.99 -10.86
N LYS A 476 8.99 -29.19 -10.39
CA LYS A 476 8.27 -30.48 -10.52
C LYS A 476 8.12 -30.95 -11.97
N LYS A 477 8.10 -30.02 -12.94
CA LYS A 477 8.05 -30.38 -14.37
C LYS A 477 9.35 -31.00 -14.87
N TYR A 478 10.44 -30.92 -14.10
CA TYR A 478 11.76 -31.44 -14.43
C TYR A 478 12.15 -32.58 -13.50
N SER A 479 12.84 -33.59 -14.03
CA SER A 479 13.25 -34.80 -13.30
C SER A 479 14.43 -34.59 -12.33
N MET A 480 14.68 -33.35 -11.87
CA MET A 480 15.90 -32.87 -11.17
C MET A 480 16.51 -33.90 -10.22
N LYS A 481 17.51 -34.65 -10.69
CA LYS A 481 18.05 -35.85 -10.02
C LYS A 481 18.93 -35.52 -8.82
N ASN A 482 19.60 -34.38 -8.87
CA ASN A 482 20.56 -33.95 -7.86
C ASN A 482 20.02 -32.82 -6.96
N CYS A 483 18.75 -32.45 -7.12
CA CYS A 483 18.04 -31.64 -6.13
C CYS A 483 17.82 -32.47 -4.86
N LEU A 484 18.52 -32.13 -3.78
CA LEU A 484 18.43 -32.82 -2.49
C LEU A 484 17.15 -32.46 -1.71
N GLY A 485 16.41 -31.44 -2.17
CA GLY A 485 15.20 -30.93 -1.55
C GLY A 485 15.24 -29.42 -1.37
N TYR A 486 14.22 -28.90 -0.69
CA TYR A 486 14.14 -27.49 -0.33
C TYR A 486 14.38 -27.29 1.18
N TRP A 487 15.07 -26.21 1.56
CA TRP A 487 15.30 -25.83 2.94
C TRP A 487 14.61 -24.49 3.22
N ASP A 488 13.53 -24.57 4.02
CA ASP A 488 12.84 -23.40 4.56
C ASP A 488 13.60 -22.86 5.78
N ILE A 489 13.96 -21.58 5.72
CA ILE A 489 14.77 -20.89 6.73
C ILE A 489 13.95 -20.13 7.78
N ASP A 490 12.62 -20.00 7.62
CA ASP A 490 11.76 -19.33 8.60
C ASP A 490 10.88 -20.35 9.38
N PRO A 491 11.22 -20.67 10.64
CA PRO A 491 10.43 -21.58 11.46
C PRO A 491 9.15 -20.95 12.05
N MET A 492 8.96 -19.63 12.03
CA MET A 492 7.75 -18.97 12.55
C MET A 492 6.66 -18.77 11.50
N ALA A 493 6.99 -18.85 10.21
CA ALA A 493 6.05 -18.71 9.10
C ALA A 493 5.39 -20.05 8.68
N ALA A 494 4.88 -20.81 9.65
CA ALA A 494 4.13 -22.06 9.43
C ALA A 494 2.75 -21.86 8.74
N TYR A 495 2.52 -20.72 8.09
CA TYR A 495 1.34 -20.45 7.29
C TYR A 495 1.75 -20.27 5.82
N SER A 496 1.17 -21.11 4.96
CA SER A 496 1.07 -20.98 3.49
C SER A 496 2.21 -21.45 2.59
N VAL A 497 2.90 -22.57 2.88
CA VAL A 497 3.19 -23.47 1.75
C VAL A 497 1.86 -24.14 1.41
N ASP A 498 1.34 -23.92 0.20
CA ASP A 498 0.19 -24.68 -0.30
C ASP A 498 0.43 -26.17 0.00
N LYS A 499 -0.41 -26.77 0.86
CA LYS A 499 -0.26 -28.17 1.32
C LYS A 499 -0.30 -29.19 0.17
N ARG A 500 -0.51 -28.72 -1.07
CA ARG A 500 -0.48 -29.49 -2.32
C ARG A 500 0.93 -29.62 -2.95
N VAL A 501 1.97 -28.97 -2.41
CA VAL A 501 3.33 -29.05 -2.97
C VAL A 501 4.13 -30.21 -2.34
N GLU A 502 4.28 -31.29 -3.11
CA GLU A 502 5.10 -32.46 -2.77
C GLU A 502 6.54 -32.32 -3.29
N TYR A 503 7.43 -31.66 -2.54
CA TYR A 503 8.88 -31.71 -2.75
C TYR A 503 9.57 -32.13 -1.44
N PRO A 504 10.64 -32.94 -1.45
CA PRO A 504 11.29 -33.36 -0.21
C PRO A 504 11.90 -32.15 0.52
N LYS A 505 11.62 -32.03 1.81
CA LYS A 505 12.28 -31.05 2.67
C LYS A 505 13.71 -31.50 2.94
N TYR A 506 14.68 -30.65 2.62
CA TYR A 506 16.08 -30.87 2.95
C TYR A 506 16.32 -30.60 4.44
N LEU A 507 16.88 -31.59 5.13
CA LEU A 507 17.29 -31.48 6.52
C LEU A 507 18.81 -31.32 6.57
N PRO A 508 19.34 -30.25 7.17
CA PRO A 508 20.79 -30.01 7.28
C PRO A 508 21.60 -31.17 7.88
N ASN A 509 20.98 -31.98 8.74
CA ASN A 509 21.62 -33.11 9.41
C ASN A 509 21.36 -34.46 8.71
N SER A 510 20.85 -34.47 7.49
CA SER A 510 20.48 -35.70 6.77
C SER A 510 21.67 -36.50 6.22
N GLY A 511 22.90 -36.02 6.38
CA GLY A 511 24.12 -36.64 5.83
C GLY A 511 24.30 -36.43 4.31
N LYS A 512 23.36 -35.78 3.64
CA LYS A 512 23.48 -35.37 2.23
C LYS A 512 24.07 -33.97 2.14
N ASN A 513 25.27 -33.82 1.58
CA ASN A 513 25.97 -32.53 1.51
C ASN A 513 25.74 -31.85 0.13
N PRO A 514 24.99 -30.73 0.04
CA PRO A 514 24.89 -29.97 -1.20
C PRO A 514 26.24 -29.38 -1.58
N ILE A 515 26.53 -29.17 -2.85
CA ILE A 515 27.66 -28.41 -3.39
C ILE A 515 27.25 -26.96 -3.70
N SER A 516 25.95 -26.68 -3.81
CA SER A 516 25.42 -25.32 -3.90
C SER A 516 24.07 -25.17 -3.23
N PHE A 517 23.78 -23.93 -2.84
CA PHE A 517 22.45 -23.51 -2.45
C PHE A 517 21.90 -22.58 -3.51
N VAL A 518 20.66 -22.82 -3.92
CA VAL A 518 19.97 -21.99 -4.92
C VAL A 518 18.87 -21.22 -4.20
N THR A 519 18.76 -19.91 -4.39
CA THR A 519 17.71 -19.08 -3.80
C THR A 519 17.11 -18.14 -4.82
N TYR A 520 15.95 -17.54 -4.55
CA TYR A 520 15.39 -16.48 -5.41
C TYR A 520 15.75 -15.06 -4.93
N CYS A 521 16.28 -14.91 -3.71
CA CYS A 521 16.62 -13.61 -3.13
C CYS A 521 17.70 -12.87 -3.92
N HIS A 522 17.47 -11.62 -4.31
CA HIS A 522 18.46 -10.83 -5.07
C HIS A 522 19.76 -10.56 -4.29
N VAL A 523 20.91 -10.51 -4.98
CA VAL A 523 22.28 -10.46 -4.40
C VAL A 523 22.55 -9.26 -3.48
N SER A 524 21.89 -8.12 -3.70
CA SER A 524 22.04 -6.93 -2.84
C SER A 524 21.07 -6.90 -1.65
N SER A 525 20.14 -7.85 -1.55
CA SER A 525 19.17 -7.86 -0.47
C SER A 525 19.82 -8.22 0.87
N ARG A 526 19.38 -7.56 1.95
CA ARG A 526 19.73 -7.93 3.33
C ARG A 526 19.43 -9.40 3.59
N ASP A 527 18.36 -9.93 3.00
CA ASP A 527 17.95 -11.33 3.13
C ASP A 527 18.95 -12.28 2.46
N TYR A 528 19.45 -11.94 1.26
CA TYR A 528 20.53 -12.69 0.62
C TYR A 528 21.82 -12.70 1.45
N GLN A 529 22.21 -11.55 2.03
CA GLN A 529 23.39 -11.50 2.91
C GLN A 529 23.19 -12.30 4.21
N ASN A 530 22.00 -12.24 4.81
CA ASN A 530 21.65 -13.05 5.97
C ASN A 530 21.68 -14.55 5.65
N LEU A 531 21.12 -14.94 4.50
CA LEU A 531 21.14 -16.31 3.98
C LEU A 531 22.57 -16.79 3.75
N LYS A 532 23.38 -15.99 3.07
CA LYS A 532 24.80 -16.29 2.83
C LYS A 532 25.55 -16.49 4.15
N ASN A 533 25.34 -15.62 5.14
CA ASN A 533 25.93 -15.75 6.47
C ASN A 533 25.47 -17.02 7.20
N LEU A 534 24.18 -17.36 7.11
CA LEU A 534 23.62 -18.58 7.71
C LEU A 534 24.22 -19.84 7.09
N ILE A 535 24.33 -19.87 5.76
CA ILE A 535 24.93 -20.97 5.00
C ILE A 535 26.40 -21.12 5.37
N ASN A 536 27.16 -20.03 5.35
CA ASN A 536 28.57 -20.03 5.72
C ASN A 536 28.78 -20.58 7.13
N LYS A 537 27.93 -20.20 8.08
CA LYS A 537 27.98 -20.68 9.46
C LYS A 537 27.71 -22.18 9.58
N LYS A 538 26.85 -22.76 8.74
CA LYS A 538 26.44 -24.17 8.85
C LYS A 538 27.22 -25.13 7.95
N PHE A 539 27.70 -24.68 6.80
CA PHE A 539 28.21 -25.56 5.75
C PHE A 539 29.59 -25.15 5.20
N CYS A 540 30.30 -24.20 5.81
CA CYS A 540 31.67 -23.82 5.44
C CYS A 540 31.82 -23.33 3.98
N ASN A 541 31.29 -22.13 3.67
CA ASN A 541 31.50 -21.42 2.40
C ASN A 541 30.97 -22.10 1.12
N ILE A 542 29.88 -22.85 1.22
CA ILE A 542 29.16 -23.32 0.03
C ILE A 542 28.56 -22.13 -0.74
N PRO A 543 28.69 -22.09 -2.09
CA PRO A 543 28.12 -21.02 -2.89
C PRO A 543 26.59 -20.96 -2.74
N LEU A 544 26.10 -19.75 -2.45
CA LEU A 544 24.70 -19.38 -2.58
C LEU A 544 24.52 -18.68 -3.92
N ILE A 545 23.62 -19.20 -4.75
CA ILE A 545 23.37 -18.69 -6.09
C ILE A 545 21.93 -18.23 -6.16
N SER A 546 21.74 -16.97 -6.56
CA SER A 546 20.42 -16.40 -6.70
C SER A 546 19.88 -16.53 -8.12
N ILE A 547 18.71 -17.14 -8.27
CA ILE A 547 17.94 -17.28 -9.52
C ILE A 547 17.74 -15.91 -10.18
N SER A 548 17.44 -14.86 -9.41
CA SER A 548 17.26 -13.51 -9.95
C SER A 548 18.56 -12.85 -10.42
N THR A 549 19.72 -13.40 -10.07
CA THR A 549 21.01 -12.98 -10.64
C THR A 549 21.55 -13.93 -11.69
N MET A 550 20.92 -15.10 -11.86
CA MET A 550 21.30 -16.00 -12.93
C MET A 550 21.14 -15.31 -14.29
N GLU A 551 20.18 -14.38 -14.45
CA GLU A 551 19.99 -13.56 -15.66
C GLU A 551 21.24 -12.75 -16.06
N ARG A 552 22.08 -12.41 -15.09
CA ARG A 552 23.31 -11.63 -15.30
C ARG A 552 24.56 -12.50 -15.39
N HIS A 553 24.47 -13.78 -15.02
CA HIS A 553 25.59 -14.71 -15.02
C HIS A 553 25.55 -15.66 -16.20
N THR A 554 26.70 -15.88 -16.83
CA THR A 554 26.80 -16.90 -17.89
C THR A 554 26.85 -18.30 -17.26
N VAL A 555 26.46 -19.33 -18.03
CA VAL A 555 26.62 -20.75 -17.62
C VAL A 555 28.07 -21.05 -17.20
N GLU A 556 29.04 -20.40 -17.84
CA GLU A 556 30.47 -20.58 -17.56
C GLU A 556 30.90 -19.98 -16.22
N GLU A 557 30.38 -18.80 -15.85
CA GLU A 557 30.64 -18.19 -14.54
C GLU A 557 30.10 -19.05 -13.40
N ILE A 558 28.92 -19.63 -13.60
CA ILE A 558 28.30 -20.53 -12.61
C ILE A 558 29.13 -21.81 -12.45
N ARG A 559 29.63 -22.40 -13.55
CA ARG A 559 30.53 -23.56 -13.48
C ARG A 559 31.77 -23.28 -12.65
N GLN A 560 32.42 -22.14 -12.90
CA GLN A 560 33.62 -21.75 -12.14
C GLN A 560 33.34 -21.60 -10.64
N MET A 561 32.18 -21.04 -10.27
CA MET A 561 31.78 -20.95 -8.86
C MET A 561 31.57 -22.33 -8.21
N LEU A 562 30.97 -23.28 -8.93
CA LEU A 562 30.71 -24.63 -8.45
C LEU A 562 31.99 -25.46 -8.33
N ASP A 563 32.88 -25.40 -9.32
CA ASP A 563 34.16 -26.12 -9.35
C ASP A 563 35.11 -25.68 -8.23
N VAL A 564 35.11 -24.39 -7.87
CA VAL A 564 35.89 -23.88 -6.73
C VAL A 564 35.39 -24.46 -5.40
N SER A 565 34.08 -24.64 -5.25
CA SER A 565 33.50 -25.22 -4.03
C SER A 565 33.88 -26.68 -3.85
N GLU A 566 33.94 -27.46 -4.93
CA GLU A 566 34.35 -28.86 -4.90
C GLU A 566 35.81 -29.00 -4.42
N LYS A 567 36.72 -28.16 -4.91
CA LYS A 567 38.12 -28.14 -4.50
C LYS A 567 38.33 -27.75 -3.02
N GLN A 568 37.38 -27.05 -2.40
CA GLN A 568 37.45 -26.68 -0.98
C GLN A 568 36.94 -27.77 -0.03
N LYS A 569 36.29 -28.82 -0.54
CA LYS A 569 35.73 -29.93 0.26
C LYS A 569 36.62 -31.17 0.35
N PHE A 570 37.57 -31.33 -0.58
CA PHE A 570 38.68 -32.28 -0.48
C PHE A 570 39.78 -31.71 0.40
#